data_AF-A0A1U7I843-F1
#
_entry.id   AF-A0A1U7I843-F1
#
_cell.length_a   1.000
_cell.length_b   1.000
_cell.length_c   1.000
_cell.angle_alpha   90.00
_cell.angle_beta   90.00
_cell.angle_gamma   90.00
#
_symmetry.space_group_name_H-M   'P 1'
#
loop_
_entity.id
_entity.type
_entity.pdbx_description
1 polymer ?
#
loop_
_entity_poly.entity_id
_entity_poly.type
_entity_poly.pdbx_seq_one_letter_code
_entity_poly.pdbx_strand_id
1 'polypeptide(L)'
;MKGRSLLGLIVSLTIFGAGSLAVLAQSQRYPTNAEIQMLIKDFPRVIQSNQDFLSSKPTASEIQRLRSFVAAWSRVDSKIAPFLGQWNISDATLAIYPSNVRGRVCMIIAGDWNDEYGSVLTGTVSNNQIRVSNRQVIVRQGDYLGILRVENNKPIIFALGSAKPLESPTQFLESQGMQQFNPVITQQFNAAGCTASRPNRR
;
A
#
# COMPACT_ATOMS: atom_id res chain seq x y z
N MET A 1 58.08 -66.64 -7.45
CA MET A 1 57.30 -67.08 -6.28
C MET A 1 57.46 -66.08 -5.14
N LYS A 2 56.39 -65.33 -4.82
CA LYS A 2 55.94 -64.88 -3.49
C LYS A 2 54.89 -63.79 -3.71
N GLY A 3 53.63 -64.17 -3.57
CA GLY A 3 52.50 -63.24 -3.47
C GLY A 3 52.31 -62.75 -2.04
N ARG A 4 51.59 -61.63 -1.92
CA ARG A 4 50.82 -61.09 -0.78
C ARG A 4 50.28 -59.72 -1.24
N SER A 5 49.05 -59.63 -1.77
CA SER A 5 47.77 -59.48 -1.06
C SER A 5 47.67 -58.19 -0.25
N LEU A 6 46.87 -57.21 -0.71
CA LEU A 6 45.61 -56.76 -0.07
C LEU A 6 45.07 -55.45 -0.68
N LEU A 7 43.82 -55.57 -1.15
CA LEU A 7 42.69 -54.61 -1.09
C LEU A 7 42.93 -53.26 -0.40
N GLY A 8 42.50 -52.18 -1.08
CA GLY A 8 42.45 -50.82 -0.52
C GLY A 8 41.56 -49.88 -1.33
N LEU A 9 40.26 -50.14 -1.26
CA LEU A 9 39.10 -49.37 -1.71
C LEU A 9 39.16 -47.88 -1.27
N ILE A 10 38.81 -46.93 -2.15
CA ILE A 10 37.71 -45.94 -1.97
C ILE A 10 37.93 -44.70 -2.86
N VAL A 11 36.95 -44.54 -3.73
CA VAL A 11 36.66 -43.37 -4.56
C VAL A 11 36.30 -42.19 -3.66
N SER A 12 37.07 -41.10 -3.73
CA SER A 12 36.70 -39.82 -3.12
C SER A 12 36.31 -38.84 -4.22
N LEU A 13 35.13 -39.05 -4.81
CA LEU A 13 34.39 -37.98 -5.48
C LEU A 13 33.81 -37.09 -4.37
N THR A 14 34.59 -36.11 -3.90
CA THR A 14 34.01 -35.01 -3.13
C THR A 14 33.25 -34.12 -4.11
N ILE A 15 31.96 -34.42 -4.20
CA ILE A 15 30.90 -33.55 -4.67
C ILE A 15 31.11 -32.20 -3.95
N PHE A 16 31.64 -31.21 -4.68
CA PHE A 16 31.46 -29.81 -4.31
C PHE A 16 29.96 -29.55 -4.47
N GLY A 17 29.22 -29.91 -3.42
CA GLY A 17 27.83 -29.55 -3.28
C GLY A 17 27.79 -28.05 -3.43
N ALA A 18 27.11 -27.60 -4.47
CA ALA A 18 26.61 -26.26 -4.59
C ALA A 18 25.72 -25.99 -3.38
N GLY A 19 26.34 -25.69 -2.24
CA GLY A 19 25.78 -24.85 -1.21
C GLY A 19 25.72 -23.45 -1.78
N SER A 20 24.99 -23.27 -2.87
CA SER A 20 24.25 -22.04 -3.08
C SER A 20 23.40 -21.91 -1.83
N LEU A 21 23.94 -21.21 -0.84
CA LEU A 21 23.16 -20.47 0.12
C LEU A 21 22.16 -19.75 -0.76
N ALA A 22 20.95 -20.30 -0.84
CA ALA A 22 19.78 -19.53 -1.15
C ALA A 22 19.77 -18.48 -0.05
N VAL A 23 20.46 -17.36 -0.31
CA VAL A 23 20.09 -16.06 0.24
C VAL A 23 18.60 -16.02 -0.05
N LEU A 24 17.81 -16.32 0.98
CA LEU A 24 16.37 -16.35 0.89
C LEU A 24 15.99 -15.03 0.27
N ALA A 25 15.61 -15.05 -1.00
CA ALA A 25 15.03 -13.89 -1.66
C ALA A 25 13.85 -13.52 -0.76
N GLN A 26 14.00 -12.43 0.00
CA GLN A 26 12.97 -11.92 0.88
C GLN A 26 11.81 -11.52 -0.05
N SER A 27 10.91 -12.46 -0.30
CA SER A 27 9.86 -12.27 -1.27
C SER A 27 8.90 -11.25 -0.69
N GLN A 28 8.91 -10.03 -1.22
CA GLN A 28 7.84 -9.05 -1.01
C GLN A 28 6.54 -9.76 -1.39
N ARG A 29 5.69 -10.14 -0.44
CA ARG A 29 4.47 -10.93 -0.68
C ARG A 29 3.29 -10.21 -0.07
N TYR A 30 2.08 -10.56 -0.52
CA TYR A 30 0.90 -10.14 0.23
C TYR A 30 0.92 -10.77 1.63
N PRO A 31 0.45 -10.05 2.66
CA PRO A 31 0.07 -10.66 3.92
C PRO A 31 -0.97 -11.77 3.68
N THR A 32 -0.84 -12.88 4.39
CA THR A 32 -1.84 -13.96 4.39
C THR A 32 -3.11 -13.52 5.10
N ASN A 33 -4.23 -14.22 4.88
CA ASN A 33 -5.48 -13.89 5.57
C ASN A 33 -5.35 -13.94 7.11
N ALA A 34 -4.59 -14.90 7.65
CA ALA A 34 -4.36 -14.99 9.09
C ALA A 34 -3.56 -13.78 9.62
N GLU A 35 -2.51 -13.37 8.90
CA GLU A 35 -1.73 -12.18 9.23
C GLU A 35 -2.59 -10.91 9.15
N ILE A 36 -3.44 -10.79 8.14
CA ILE A 36 -4.37 -9.66 7.99
C ILE A 36 -5.30 -9.57 9.20
N GLN A 37 -5.94 -10.67 9.59
CA GLN A 37 -6.85 -10.67 10.74
C GLN A 37 -6.13 -10.34 12.05
N MET A 38 -4.91 -10.86 12.23
CA MET A 38 -4.08 -10.53 13.38
C MET A 38 -3.76 -9.02 13.43
N LEU A 39 -3.32 -8.44 12.32
CA LEU A 39 -2.99 -7.02 12.23
C LEU A 39 -4.22 -6.12 12.41
N ILE A 40 -5.38 -6.49 11.85
CA ILE A 40 -6.64 -5.76 12.07
C ILE A 40 -7.02 -5.76 13.56
N LYS A 41 -6.88 -6.91 14.23
CA LYS A 41 -7.15 -7.01 15.67
C LYS A 41 -6.19 -6.13 16.49
N ASP A 42 -4.95 -5.97 16.02
CA ASP A 42 -3.93 -5.15 16.67
C ASP A 42 -4.03 -3.65 16.36
N PHE A 43 -4.72 -3.30 15.27
CA PHE A 43 -4.75 -1.95 14.72
C PHE A 43 -5.15 -0.85 15.72
N PRO A 44 -6.15 -1.04 16.62
CA PRO A 44 -6.47 -0.05 17.64
C PRO A 44 -5.30 0.30 18.55
N ARG A 45 -4.46 -0.69 18.91
CA ARG A 45 -3.27 -0.46 19.72
C ARG A 45 -2.24 0.35 18.93
N VAL A 46 -2.04 0.02 17.66
CA VAL A 46 -1.13 0.77 16.78
C VAL A 46 -1.58 2.23 16.62
N ILE A 47 -2.88 2.48 16.45
CA ILE A 47 -3.43 3.85 16.41
C ILE A 47 -3.10 4.60 17.71
N GLN A 48 -3.34 3.97 18.86
CA GLN A 48 -3.08 4.58 20.17
C GLN A 48 -1.59 4.88 20.38
N SER A 49 -0.70 3.96 20.00
CA SER A 49 0.75 4.14 20.15
C SER A 49 1.34 5.20 19.22
N ASN A 50 0.65 5.57 18.14
CA ASN A 50 1.13 6.53 17.15
C ASN A 50 0.34 7.85 17.18
N GLN A 51 -0.46 8.10 18.21
CA GLN A 51 -1.41 9.21 18.23
C GLN A 51 -0.76 10.58 17.99
N ASP A 52 0.47 10.80 18.46
CA ASP A 52 1.21 12.05 18.29
C ASP A 52 1.70 12.28 16.85
N PHE A 53 1.83 11.23 16.06
CA PHE A 53 2.25 11.28 14.65
C PHE A 53 1.07 11.33 13.68
N LEU A 54 -0.12 10.93 14.15
CA LEU A 54 -1.32 10.96 13.33
C LEU A 54 -1.75 12.41 13.09
N SER A 55 -2.07 12.73 11.84
CA SER A 55 -2.30 14.11 11.41
C SER A 55 -3.39 14.83 12.20
N SER A 56 -3.30 16.15 12.22
CA SER A 56 -4.28 17.03 12.86
C SER A 56 -5.69 16.81 12.32
N LYS A 57 -6.69 17.00 13.21
CA LYS A 57 -8.10 16.85 12.87
C LYS A 57 -8.47 17.78 11.70
N PRO A 58 -9.13 17.27 10.64
CA PRO A 58 -9.62 18.12 9.57
C PRO A 58 -10.59 19.18 10.08
N THR A 59 -10.56 20.36 9.46
CA THR A 59 -11.50 21.45 9.73
C THR A 59 -12.93 21.07 9.34
N ALA A 60 -13.93 21.78 9.86
CA ALA A 60 -15.33 21.53 9.53
C ALA A 60 -15.63 21.66 8.02
N SER A 61 -14.99 22.61 7.34
CA SER A 61 -15.16 22.80 5.89
C SER A 61 -14.52 21.67 5.08
N GLU A 62 -13.36 21.16 5.51
CA GLU A 62 -12.72 19.97 4.94
C GLU A 62 -13.59 18.72 5.11
N ILE A 63 -14.12 18.50 6.32
CA ILE A 63 -15.05 17.40 6.60
C ILE A 63 -16.25 17.45 5.65
N GLN A 64 -16.86 18.63 5.48
CA GLN A 64 -18.02 18.79 4.63
C GLN A 64 -17.70 18.53 3.15
N ARG A 65 -16.56 19.05 2.66
CA ARG A 65 -16.07 18.80 1.29
C ARG A 65 -15.84 17.32 1.04
N LEU A 66 -15.14 16.64 1.95
CA LEU A 66 -14.85 15.21 1.85
C LEU A 66 -16.13 14.39 1.88
N ARG A 67 -17.03 14.64 2.84
CA ARG A 67 -18.33 13.95 2.92
C ARG A 67 -19.14 14.10 1.65
N SER A 68 -19.20 15.30 1.08
CA SER A 68 -19.93 15.55 -0.17
C SER A 68 -19.32 14.79 -1.35
N PHE A 69 -17.98 14.71 -1.42
CA PHE A 69 -17.27 13.95 -2.43
C PHE A 69 -17.50 12.43 -2.29
N VAL A 70 -17.31 11.89 -1.08
CA VAL A 70 -17.55 10.47 -0.74
C VAL A 70 -19.01 10.08 -1.00
N ALA A 71 -19.97 10.94 -0.65
CA ALA A 71 -21.39 10.70 -0.87
C ALA A 71 -21.80 10.72 -2.36
N ALA A 72 -21.08 11.47 -3.20
CA ALA A 72 -21.30 11.44 -4.64
C ALA A 72 -20.81 10.12 -5.23
N TRP A 73 -19.62 9.68 -4.84
CA TRP A 73 -19.02 8.42 -5.30
C TRP A 73 -19.70 7.18 -4.74
N SER A 74 -20.26 7.22 -3.52
CA SER A 74 -20.94 6.07 -2.93
C SER A 74 -22.18 5.62 -3.72
N ARG A 75 -22.77 6.52 -4.52
CA ARG A 75 -23.90 6.21 -5.42
C ARG A 75 -23.47 5.44 -6.67
N VAL A 76 -22.23 5.62 -7.11
CA VAL A 76 -21.66 4.97 -8.30
C VAL A 76 -20.92 3.70 -7.91
N ASP A 77 -20.11 3.79 -6.86
CA ASP A 77 -19.35 2.69 -6.31
C ASP A 77 -19.21 2.82 -4.79
N SER A 78 -20.14 2.18 -4.08
CA SER A 78 -20.17 2.17 -2.62
C SER A 78 -18.99 1.45 -1.98
N LYS A 79 -18.28 0.58 -2.70
CA LYS A 79 -17.16 -0.20 -2.15
C LYS A 79 -15.92 0.66 -1.96
N ILE A 80 -15.63 1.54 -2.92
CA ILE A 80 -14.43 2.40 -2.87
C ILE A 80 -14.64 3.63 -2.00
N ALA A 81 -15.88 4.13 -1.91
CA ALA A 81 -16.21 5.42 -1.30
C ALA A 81 -15.63 5.62 0.12
N PRO A 82 -15.63 4.62 1.04
CA PRO A 82 -15.06 4.78 2.38
C PRO A 82 -13.56 5.08 2.40
N PHE A 83 -12.82 4.77 1.34
CA PHE A 83 -11.36 4.93 1.26
C PHE A 83 -10.93 6.23 0.59
N LEU A 84 -11.84 6.93 -0.09
CA LEU A 84 -11.48 8.11 -0.86
C LEU A 84 -11.08 9.28 0.06
N GLY A 85 -10.00 9.97 -0.29
CA GLY A 85 -9.45 11.05 0.53
C GLY A 85 -7.93 11.10 0.51
N GLN A 86 -7.37 12.15 1.13
CA GLN A 86 -5.95 12.22 1.47
C GLN A 86 -5.77 11.81 2.93
N TRP A 87 -5.00 10.76 3.15
CA TRP A 87 -4.75 10.18 4.46
C TRP A 87 -3.33 10.51 4.87
N ASN A 88 -3.16 11.09 6.06
CA ASN A 88 -1.91 11.73 6.44
C ASN A 88 -1.34 11.14 7.73
N ILE A 89 -0.02 11.07 7.80
CA ILE A 89 0.80 10.98 9.01
C ILE A 89 1.76 12.19 8.99
N SER A 90 2.55 12.39 10.05
CA SER A 90 3.42 13.57 10.22
C SER A 90 4.32 13.89 9.02
N ASP A 91 4.79 12.86 8.33
CA ASP A 91 5.83 12.92 7.30
C ASP A 91 5.44 12.26 5.97
N ALA A 92 4.22 11.75 5.86
CA ALA A 92 3.74 11.11 4.63
C ALA A 92 2.24 11.27 4.41
N THR A 93 1.86 11.25 3.13
CA THR A 93 0.48 11.37 2.67
C THR A 93 0.18 10.31 1.61
N LEU A 94 -0.95 9.62 1.78
CA LEU A 94 -1.54 8.74 0.79
C LEU A 94 -2.85 9.34 0.26
N ALA A 95 -2.88 9.73 -1.00
CA ALA A 95 -4.09 10.17 -1.67
C ALA A 95 -4.76 9.01 -2.42
N ILE A 96 -6.00 8.68 -2.07
CA ILE A 96 -6.78 7.59 -2.70
C ILE A 96 -7.87 8.18 -3.59
N TYR A 97 -7.73 7.98 -4.89
CA TYR A 97 -8.60 8.49 -5.93
C TYR A 97 -9.53 7.41 -6.49
N PRO A 98 -10.76 7.76 -6.86
CA PRO A 98 -11.65 6.86 -7.58
C PRO A 98 -11.16 6.60 -9.01
N SER A 99 -11.48 5.41 -9.53
CA SER A 99 -11.35 5.05 -10.95
C SER A 99 -12.72 4.95 -11.60
N ASN A 100 -12.78 5.17 -12.91
CA ASN A 100 -13.96 4.86 -13.73
C ASN A 100 -14.20 3.33 -13.89
N VAL A 101 -13.24 2.51 -13.46
CA VAL A 101 -13.40 1.05 -13.37
C VAL A 101 -13.96 0.69 -12.00
N ARG A 102 -15.12 0.02 -11.98
CA ARG A 102 -15.80 -0.39 -10.74
C ARG A 102 -14.90 -1.26 -9.87
N GLY A 103 -14.86 -0.95 -8.58
CA GLY A 103 -14.06 -1.60 -7.57
C GLY A 103 -12.59 -1.22 -7.60
N ARG A 104 -12.17 -0.26 -8.42
CA ARG A 104 -10.77 0.16 -8.56
C ARG A 104 -10.53 1.55 -8.02
N VAL A 105 -9.33 1.75 -7.46
CA VAL A 105 -8.81 3.05 -7.01
C VAL A 105 -7.41 3.27 -7.55
N CYS A 106 -7.01 4.54 -7.66
CA CYS A 106 -5.61 4.94 -7.80
C CYS A 106 -5.10 5.52 -6.49
N MET A 107 -3.80 5.40 -6.28
CA MET A 107 -3.13 5.90 -5.10
C MET A 107 -1.87 6.64 -5.51
N ILE A 108 -1.66 7.81 -4.90
CA ILE A 108 -0.42 8.57 -5.01
C ILE A 108 0.12 8.72 -3.59
N ILE A 109 1.38 8.35 -3.41
CA ILE A 109 2.09 8.44 -2.13
C ILE A 109 3.10 9.59 -2.21
N ALA A 110 3.17 10.38 -1.14
CA ALA A 110 4.16 11.41 -0.93
C ALA A 110 4.73 11.30 0.49
N GLY A 111 5.96 11.77 0.68
CA GLY A 111 6.68 11.71 1.96
C GLY A 111 7.38 10.38 2.27
N ASP A 112 8.16 10.36 3.35
CA ASP A 112 9.23 9.37 3.66
C ASP A 112 8.73 8.02 4.15
N TRP A 113 7.94 7.36 3.30
CA TRP A 113 7.25 6.13 3.67
C TRP A 113 7.66 4.90 2.85
N ASN A 114 8.19 5.12 1.64
CA ASN A 114 8.71 4.08 0.77
C ASN A 114 9.52 4.67 -0.40
N ASP A 115 10.26 3.81 -1.10
CA ASP A 115 10.98 4.15 -2.34
C ASP A 115 10.05 4.27 -3.57
N GLU A 116 8.73 4.33 -3.40
CA GLU A 116 7.76 4.26 -4.52
C GLU A 116 7.32 5.64 -5.03
N TYR A 117 8.06 6.69 -4.66
CA TYR A 117 7.87 8.03 -5.18
C TYR A 117 7.84 8.05 -6.72
N GLY A 118 7.00 8.93 -7.26
CA GLY A 118 6.95 9.13 -8.70
C GLY A 118 6.13 8.11 -9.48
N SER A 119 5.30 7.30 -8.81
CA SER A 119 4.42 6.32 -9.45
C SER A 119 2.99 6.37 -8.92
N VAL A 120 2.04 5.97 -9.78
CA VAL A 120 0.64 5.73 -9.40
C VAL A 120 0.47 4.24 -9.10
N LEU A 121 0.04 3.94 -7.89
CA LEU A 121 -0.37 2.59 -7.53
C LEU A 121 -1.84 2.39 -7.87
N THR A 122 -2.21 1.16 -8.22
CA THR A 122 -3.62 0.79 -8.43
C THR A 122 -4.05 -0.21 -7.38
N GLY A 123 -5.32 -0.12 -6.98
CA GLY A 123 -5.89 -0.97 -5.96
C GLY A 123 -7.24 -1.54 -6.40
N THR A 124 -7.52 -2.78 -6.01
CA THR A 124 -8.85 -3.38 -6.16
C THR A 124 -9.50 -3.56 -4.79
N VAL A 125 -10.74 -3.10 -4.66
CA VAL A 125 -11.49 -3.11 -3.42
C VAL A 125 -12.40 -4.33 -3.36
N SER A 126 -12.18 -5.17 -2.35
CA SER A 126 -12.97 -6.36 -2.06
C SER A 126 -12.98 -6.62 -0.56
N ASN A 127 -14.09 -7.14 -0.02
CA ASN A 127 -14.22 -7.47 1.40
C ASN A 127 -13.83 -6.31 2.35
N ASN A 128 -14.17 -5.07 1.97
CA ASN A 128 -13.83 -3.86 2.72
C ASN A 128 -12.32 -3.65 2.93
N GLN A 129 -11.52 -4.08 1.95
CA GLN A 129 -10.06 -3.90 1.90
C GLN A 129 -9.63 -3.56 0.48
N ILE A 130 -8.52 -2.84 0.34
CA ILE A 130 -7.88 -2.58 -0.95
C ILE A 130 -6.67 -3.51 -1.07
N ARG A 131 -6.61 -4.32 -2.13
CA ARG A 131 -5.37 -4.99 -2.53
C ARG A 131 -4.64 -4.14 -3.55
N VAL A 132 -3.43 -3.73 -3.21
CA VAL A 132 -2.63 -2.77 -3.98
C VAL A 132 -1.62 -3.49 -4.85
N SER A 133 -1.27 -2.93 -6.01
CA SER A 133 -0.32 -3.50 -6.99
C SER A 133 1.07 -3.81 -6.42
N ASN A 134 1.51 -3.10 -5.38
CA ASN A 134 2.79 -3.30 -4.69
C ASN A 134 2.74 -4.32 -3.53
N ARG A 135 1.73 -5.20 -3.52
CA ARG A 135 1.55 -6.28 -2.54
C ARG A 135 1.17 -5.81 -1.13
N GLN A 136 0.67 -4.59 -1.00
CA GLN A 136 0.08 -4.08 0.25
C GLN A 136 -1.43 -4.35 0.32
N VAL A 137 -1.95 -4.38 1.55
CA VAL A 137 -3.40 -4.40 1.83
C VAL A 137 -3.77 -3.18 2.65
N ILE A 138 -4.78 -2.46 2.21
CA ILE A 138 -5.31 -1.30 2.93
C ILE A 138 -6.63 -1.68 3.59
N VAL A 139 -6.76 -1.35 4.86
CA VAL A 139 -8.00 -1.50 5.65
C VAL A 139 -8.40 -0.15 6.23
N ARG A 140 -9.66 0.01 6.57
CA ARG A 140 -10.16 1.21 7.25
C ARG A 140 -10.90 0.82 8.53
N GLN A 141 -10.63 1.55 9.60
CA GLN A 141 -11.34 1.44 10.88
C GLN A 141 -11.65 2.83 11.42
N GLY A 142 -12.93 3.22 11.36
CA GLY A 142 -13.35 4.57 11.73
C GLY A 142 -12.68 5.62 10.85
N ASP A 143 -12.02 6.58 11.47
CA ASP A 143 -11.32 7.67 10.79
C ASP A 143 -9.84 7.37 10.52
N TYR A 144 -9.43 6.11 10.65
CA TYR A 144 -8.05 5.67 10.44
C TYR A 144 -7.96 4.68 9.28
N LEU A 145 -6.84 4.74 8.57
CA LEU A 145 -6.50 3.82 7.49
C LEU A 145 -5.24 3.04 7.89
N GLY A 146 -5.32 1.71 7.76
CA GLY A 146 -4.23 0.80 8.06
C GLY A 146 -3.61 0.27 6.78
N ILE A 147 -2.29 0.38 6.63
CA ILE A 147 -1.54 -0.27 5.54
C ILE A 147 -0.80 -1.45 6.09
N LEU A 148 -1.16 -2.62 5.58
CA LEU A 148 -0.62 -3.91 5.95
C LEU A 148 0.37 -4.34 4.85
N ARG A 149 1.59 -4.68 5.26
CA ARG A 149 2.62 -5.22 4.37
C ARG A 149 3.44 -6.27 5.09
N VAL A 150 4.22 -7.02 4.32
CA VAL A 150 5.22 -7.94 4.85
C VAL A 150 6.59 -7.34 4.60
N GLU A 151 7.33 -7.07 5.66
CA GLU A 151 8.66 -6.49 5.62
C GLU A 151 9.61 -7.41 6.39
N ASN A 152 10.74 -7.81 5.80
CA ASN A 152 11.67 -8.75 6.41
C ASN A 152 10.98 -10.03 6.95
N ASN A 153 10.03 -10.57 6.17
CA ASN A 153 9.17 -11.71 6.52
C ASN A 153 8.26 -11.51 7.74
N LYS A 154 8.10 -10.27 8.24
CA LYS A 154 7.21 -9.94 9.34
C LYS A 154 6.00 -9.16 8.84
N PRO A 155 4.76 -9.58 9.18
CA PRO A 155 3.58 -8.78 8.89
C PRO A 155 3.57 -7.56 9.80
N ILE A 156 3.37 -6.38 9.22
CA ILE A 156 3.32 -5.11 9.93
C ILE A 156 2.13 -4.27 9.46
N ILE A 157 1.66 -3.37 10.32
CA ILE A 157 0.60 -2.41 10.02
C ILE A 157 1.03 -0.99 10.40
N PHE A 158 0.79 -0.05 9.49
CA PHE A 158 0.99 1.38 9.72
C PHE A 158 -0.36 2.10 9.75
N ALA A 159 -0.48 3.09 10.62
CA ALA A 159 -1.70 3.89 10.75
C ALA A 159 -1.55 5.24 10.02
N LEU A 160 -2.59 5.63 9.28
CA LEU A 160 -2.81 7.00 8.83
C LEU A 160 -4.00 7.61 9.56
N GLY A 161 -3.90 8.91 9.81
CA GLY A 161 -4.93 9.71 10.46
C GLY A 161 -6.09 10.05 9.55
N SER A 162 -6.97 10.90 10.04
CA SER A 162 -8.21 11.30 9.39
C SER A 162 -8.00 11.82 7.96
N ALA A 163 -8.87 11.33 7.07
CA ALA A 163 -8.88 11.76 5.69
C ALA A 163 -9.22 13.24 5.54
N LYS A 164 -8.51 13.91 4.63
CA LYS A 164 -8.77 15.25 4.12
C LYS A 164 -9.34 15.18 2.69
N PRO A 165 -9.95 16.27 2.19
CA PRO A 165 -10.41 16.34 0.81
C PRO A 165 -9.30 16.06 -0.21
N LEU A 166 -9.65 15.38 -1.30
CA LEU A 166 -8.74 15.19 -2.43
C LEU A 166 -8.47 16.51 -3.17
N GLU A 167 -7.21 16.69 -3.54
CA GLU A 167 -6.75 17.67 -4.51
C GLU A 167 -6.58 17.01 -5.88
N SER A 168 -6.50 17.80 -6.95
CA SER A 168 -6.06 17.24 -8.23
C SER A 168 -4.64 16.64 -8.10
N PRO A 169 -4.26 15.62 -8.89
CA PRO A 169 -2.92 15.04 -8.83
C PRO A 169 -1.81 16.09 -8.96
N THR A 170 -1.96 17.07 -9.85
CA THR A 170 -1.02 18.19 -10.00
C THR A 170 -0.89 19.02 -8.73
N GLN A 171 -2.01 19.47 -8.16
CA GLN A 171 -2.01 20.26 -6.92
C GLN A 171 -1.45 19.48 -5.73
N PHE A 172 -1.78 18.19 -5.65
CA PHE A 172 -1.25 17.30 -4.64
C PHE A 172 0.28 17.22 -4.76
N LEU A 173 0.82 16.93 -5.94
CA LEU A 173 2.27 16.87 -6.14
C LEU A 173 2.96 18.21 -5.87
N GLU A 174 2.34 19.32 -6.24
CA GLU A 174 2.84 20.65 -5.93
C GLU A 174 2.91 20.92 -4.42
N SER A 175 1.86 20.59 -3.68
CA SER A 175 1.80 20.79 -2.23
C SER A 175 2.80 19.90 -1.47
N GLN A 176 3.20 18.78 -2.08
CA GLN A 176 4.20 17.86 -1.53
C GLN A 176 5.64 18.12 -2.02
N GLY A 177 5.88 19.15 -2.84
CA GLY A 177 7.23 19.41 -3.39
C GLY A 177 7.72 18.34 -4.38
N MET A 178 6.79 17.69 -5.07
CA MET A 178 7.01 16.55 -5.98
C MET A 178 6.69 16.89 -7.44
N GLN A 179 6.79 18.17 -7.83
CA GLN A 179 6.42 18.65 -9.16
C GLN A 179 7.16 17.94 -10.30
N GLN A 180 8.40 17.49 -10.05
CA GLN A 180 9.22 16.77 -11.01
C GLN A 180 8.56 15.47 -11.51
N PHE A 181 7.67 14.87 -10.71
CA PHE A 181 6.97 13.64 -11.07
C PHE A 181 5.65 13.87 -11.79
N ASN A 182 5.20 15.13 -11.92
CA ASN A 182 3.89 15.46 -12.46
C ASN A 182 3.62 14.85 -13.85
N PRO A 183 4.51 14.97 -14.85
CA PRO A 183 4.22 14.41 -16.18
C PRO A 183 3.96 12.91 -16.15
N VAL A 184 4.77 12.16 -15.40
CA VAL A 184 4.68 10.70 -15.29
C VAL A 184 3.44 10.29 -14.49
N ILE A 185 3.23 10.89 -13.32
CA ILE A 185 2.09 10.57 -12.47
C ILE A 185 0.78 10.93 -13.14
N THR A 186 0.66 12.10 -13.76
CA THR A 186 -0.56 12.52 -14.47
C THR A 186 -0.87 11.57 -15.63
N GLN A 187 0.16 11.13 -16.38
CA GLN A 187 -0.02 10.15 -17.45
C GLN A 187 -0.53 8.80 -16.91
N GLN A 188 0.12 8.24 -15.88
CA GLN A 188 -0.29 6.96 -15.28
C GLN A 188 -1.68 7.04 -14.65
N PHE A 189 -1.99 8.16 -13.98
CA PHE A 189 -3.28 8.43 -13.35
C PHE A 189 -4.41 8.42 -14.37
N ASN A 190 -4.22 9.11 -15.49
CA ASN A 190 -5.19 9.15 -16.58
C ASN A 190 -5.33 7.78 -17.27
N ALA A 191 -4.21 7.09 -17.51
CA ALA A 191 -4.20 5.76 -18.12
C ALA A 191 -4.94 4.71 -17.25
N ALA A 192 -4.88 4.84 -15.93
CA ALA A 192 -5.61 4.01 -14.98
C ALA A 192 -7.10 4.39 -14.85
N GLY A 193 -7.57 5.41 -15.59
CA GLY A 193 -8.95 5.87 -15.59
C GLY A 193 -9.36 6.60 -14.32
N CYS A 194 -8.40 7.18 -13.60
CA CYS A 194 -8.64 7.81 -12.31
C CYS A 194 -9.01 9.29 -12.45
N THR A 195 -9.68 9.81 -11.43
CA THR A 195 -10.14 11.21 -11.41
C THR A 195 -10.16 11.77 -9.99
N ALA A 196 -9.92 13.07 -9.85
CA ALA A 196 -10.15 13.82 -8.62
C ALA A 196 -11.52 14.50 -8.59
N SER A 197 -12.32 14.36 -9.65
CA SER A 197 -13.61 15.00 -9.80
C SER A 197 -14.75 14.13 -9.25
N ARG A 198 -15.92 14.75 -9.07
CA ARG A 198 -17.15 14.02 -8.79
C ARG A 198 -17.51 13.13 -9.99
N PRO A 199 -18.24 12.02 -9.79
CA PRO A 199 -18.68 11.22 -10.91
C PRO A 199 -19.56 12.06 -11.84
N ASN A 200 -19.42 11.85 -13.15
CA ASN A 200 -20.32 12.45 -14.13
C ASN A 200 -21.74 11.98 -13.82
N ARG A 201 -22.68 12.92 -13.69
CA ARG A 201 -24.11 12.60 -13.67
C ARG A 201 -24.47 12.08 -15.06
N ARG A 202 -24.47 10.77 -15.24
CA ARG A 202 -25.13 10.13 -16.37
C ARG A 202 -26.56 9.81 -15.98
#